data_AF-A0A9D0NZ67-F1
#
_entry.id   AF-A0A9D0NZ67-F1
#
_cell.length_a   1.000
_cell.length_b   1.000
_cell.length_c   1.000
_cell.angle_alpha   90.00
_cell.angle_beta   90.00
_cell.angle_gamma   90.00
#
_symmetry.space_group_name_H-M   'P 1'
#
loop_
_entity.id
_entity.type
_entity.pdbx_description
1 polymer ?
#
loop_
_entity_poly.entity_id
_entity_poly.type
_entity_poly.pdbx_seq_one_letter_code
_entity_poly.pdbx_strand_id
1 'polypeptide(L)'
;MSYLITKIIICLALAALIGFIIGWLFRGIGCKKRQRSLINEAEGHLGTLQGMREDQDILQQKLHDLEIEKRDLGAQVSELKSQHNGFMENAYDIAASAASKSVGSTGSEGPRDEYDVEEIEGIGPGFGKRLRKLDINTTLQLLQAGTTEAKRQDIAKSVDIEAFVVKKWISMADLIRVPGIRGQFAELLQVSGVESAPHLAEQDAAILCTKMTKINAAEHHTRTQPTEAMVAEWIENAKDLTAVITD
;
A
#
# COMPACT_ATOMS: atom_id res chain seq x y z
N MET A 1 56.57 -77.25 -37.42
CA MET A 1 56.04 -76.69 -36.15
C MET A 1 56.28 -75.17 -36.05
N SER A 2 57.53 -74.69 -36.20
CA SER A 2 57.89 -73.28 -35.95
C SER A 2 57.16 -72.24 -36.83
N TYR A 3 56.91 -72.53 -38.10
CA TYR A 3 56.23 -71.59 -39.02
C TYR A 3 54.78 -71.26 -38.62
N LEU A 4 54.05 -72.24 -38.08
CA LEU A 4 52.68 -72.05 -37.62
C LEU A 4 52.64 -71.13 -36.39
N ILE A 5 53.61 -71.30 -35.49
CA ILE A 5 53.76 -70.49 -34.28
C ILE A 5 54.07 -69.03 -34.64
N THR A 6 55.01 -68.79 -35.56
CA THR A 6 55.36 -67.42 -35.99
C THR A 6 54.18 -66.70 -36.64
N LYS A 7 53.37 -67.38 -37.45
CA LYS A 7 52.16 -66.79 -38.05
C LYS A 7 51.10 -66.41 -37.02
N ILE A 8 50.89 -67.25 -36.00
CA ILE A 8 49.94 -66.95 -34.92
C ILE A 8 50.40 -65.70 -34.15
N ILE A 9 51.70 -65.60 -33.85
CA ILE A 9 52.25 -64.43 -33.15
C ILE A 9 52.10 -63.14 -33.98
N ILE A 10 52.40 -63.19 -35.28
CA ILE A 10 52.23 -62.03 -36.18
C ILE A 10 50.75 -61.61 -36.26
N CYS A 11 49.83 -62.57 -36.35
CA CYS A 11 48.40 -62.29 -36.40
C CYS A 11 47.90 -61.63 -35.11
N LEU A 12 48.33 -62.13 -33.94
CA LEU A 12 47.98 -61.54 -32.64
C LEU A 12 48.55 -60.12 -32.48
N ALA A 13 49.78 -59.88 -32.93
CA ALA A 13 50.40 -58.55 -32.89
C ALA A 13 49.66 -57.54 -33.80
N LEU A 14 49.26 -57.95 -35.00
CA LEU A 14 48.48 -57.11 -35.92
C LEU A 14 47.09 -56.80 -35.34
N ALA A 15 46.41 -57.78 -34.75
CA ALA A 15 45.12 -57.58 -34.11
C ALA A 15 45.21 -56.59 -32.92
N ALA A 16 46.28 -56.67 -32.12
CA ALA A 16 46.51 -55.74 -31.02
C ALA A 16 46.76 -54.30 -31.50
N LEU A 17 47.56 -54.12 -32.56
CA LEU A 17 47.82 -52.80 -33.15
C LEU A 17 46.55 -52.17 -33.73
N ILE A 18 45.75 -52.96 -34.46
CA ILE A 18 44.48 -52.49 -35.03
C ILE A 18 43.51 -52.12 -33.90
N GLY A 19 43.39 -52.95 -32.86
CA GLY A 19 42.56 -52.65 -31.69
C GLY A 19 42.99 -51.38 -30.95
N PHE A 20 44.29 -51.14 -30.82
CA PHE A 20 44.83 -49.92 -30.20
C PHE A 20 44.52 -48.66 -31.01
N ILE A 21 44.74 -48.70 -32.33
CA ILE A 21 44.45 -47.58 -33.23
C ILE A 21 42.96 -47.24 -33.24
N ILE A 22 42.09 -48.27 -33.33
CA ILE A 22 40.64 -48.08 -33.29
C ILE A 22 40.21 -47.52 -31.93
N GLY A 23 40.70 -48.07 -30.82
CA GLY A 23 40.39 -47.57 -29.48
C GLY A 23 40.82 -46.12 -29.27
N TRP A 24 42.02 -45.75 -29.74
CA TRP A 24 42.53 -44.38 -29.68
C TRP A 24 41.67 -43.41 -30.51
N LEU A 25 41.24 -43.84 -31.70
CA LEU A 25 40.44 -43.04 -32.62
C LEU A 25 39.01 -42.82 -32.08
N PHE A 26 38.37 -43.85 -31.53
CA PHE A 26 37.04 -43.73 -30.91
C PHE A 26 37.05 -42.87 -29.65
N ARG A 27 38.08 -42.99 -28.81
CA ARG A 27 38.23 -42.14 -27.61
C ARG A 27 38.39 -40.65 -27.98
N GLY A 28 39.11 -40.35 -29.06
CA GLY A 28 39.28 -38.98 -29.56
C GLY A 28 38.00 -38.34 -30.11
N ILE A 29 37.15 -39.12 -30.78
CA ILE A 29 35.89 -38.63 -31.37
C ILE A 29 34.85 -38.30 -30.28
N GLY A 30 34.73 -39.17 -29.25
CA GLY A 30 33.78 -38.97 -28.16
C GLY A 30 34.03 -37.68 -27.37
N CYS A 31 35.29 -37.41 -27.02
CA CYS A 31 35.69 -36.17 -26.34
C CYS A 31 35.39 -34.92 -27.19
N LYS A 32 35.68 -34.95 -28.50
CA LYS A 32 35.40 -33.83 -29.41
C LYS A 32 33.91 -33.55 -29.61
N LYS A 33 33.04 -34.57 -29.55
CA LYS A 33 31.58 -34.38 -29.64
C LYS A 33 31.06 -33.68 -28.38
N ARG A 34 31.48 -34.15 -27.19
CA ARG A 34 31.08 -33.55 -25.91
C ARG A 34 31.63 -32.14 -25.73
N GLN A 35 32.85 -31.88 -26.18
CA GLN A 35 33.43 -30.53 -26.17
C GLN A 35 32.63 -29.57 -27.06
N ARG A 36 32.22 -30.00 -28.26
CA ARG A 36 31.37 -29.18 -29.14
C ARG A 36 29.98 -28.91 -28.56
N SER A 37 29.34 -29.90 -27.94
CA SER A 37 28.04 -29.67 -27.31
C SER A 37 28.11 -28.67 -26.17
N LEU A 38 29.16 -28.73 -25.34
CA LEU A 38 29.38 -27.78 -24.25
C LEU A 38 29.66 -26.36 -24.76
N ILE A 39 30.39 -26.22 -25.87
CA ILE A 39 30.64 -24.92 -26.52
C ILE A 39 29.32 -24.34 -27.04
N ASN A 40 28.52 -25.12 -27.76
CA ASN A 40 27.22 -24.65 -28.28
C ASN A 40 26.26 -24.27 -27.15
N GLU A 41 26.26 -25.02 -26.04
CA GLU A 41 25.46 -24.70 -24.84
C GLU A 41 25.94 -23.41 -24.19
N ALA A 42 27.26 -23.22 -24.04
CA ALA A 42 27.84 -21.99 -23.52
C ALA A 42 27.55 -20.77 -24.40
N GLU A 43 27.62 -20.91 -25.73
CA GLU A 43 27.24 -19.88 -26.69
C GLU A 43 25.76 -19.53 -26.59
N GLY A 44 24.90 -20.53 -26.42
CA GLY A 44 23.46 -20.33 -26.18
C GLY A 44 23.20 -19.52 -24.91
N HIS A 45 23.87 -19.87 -23.80
CA HIS A 45 23.76 -19.12 -22.55
C HIS A 45 24.26 -17.68 -22.68
N LEU A 46 25.37 -17.45 -23.38
CA LEU A 46 25.87 -16.10 -23.64
C LEU A 46 24.85 -15.26 -24.43
N GLY A 47 24.22 -15.84 -25.44
CA GLY A 47 23.16 -15.17 -26.20
C GLY A 47 21.96 -14.79 -25.32
N THR A 48 21.52 -15.70 -24.43
CA THR A 48 20.43 -15.37 -23.50
C THR A 48 20.80 -14.27 -22.51
N LEU A 49 22.04 -14.27 -22.02
CA LEU A 49 22.52 -13.24 -21.08
C LEU A 49 22.68 -11.88 -21.77
N GLN A 50 23.07 -11.86 -23.04
CA GLN A 50 23.12 -10.63 -23.84
C GLN A 50 21.71 -10.06 -24.04
N GLY A 51 20.73 -10.88 -24.40
CA GLY A 51 19.34 -10.42 -24.50
C GLY A 51 18.81 -9.84 -23.19
N MET A 52 19.07 -10.52 -22.06
CA MET A 52 18.68 -10.00 -20.74
C MET A 52 19.36 -8.67 -20.40
N ARG A 53 20.61 -8.46 -20.82
CA ARG A 53 21.31 -7.18 -20.63
C ARG A 53 20.68 -6.06 -21.45
N GLU A 54 20.36 -6.32 -22.71
CA GLU A 54 19.68 -5.35 -23.59
C GLU A 54 18.30 -4.98 -23.05
N ASP A 55 17.52 -5.97 -22.59
CA ASP A 55 16.23 -5.74 -21.96
C ASP A 55 16.37 -4.90 -20.67
N GLN A 56 17.41 -5.15 -19.88
CA GLN A 56 17.70 -4.38 -18.68
C GLN A 56 18.02 -2.92 -19.03
N ASP A 57 18.81 -2.66 -20.08
CA ASP A 57 19.13 -1.31 -20.53
C ASP A 57 17.88 -0.57 -21.02
N ILE A 58 16.99 -1.25 -21.76
CA ILE A 58 15.69 -0.69 -22.21
C ILE A 58 14.81 -0.33 -21.01
N LEU A 59 14.73 -1.21 -20.01
CA LEU A 59 13.95 -0.95 -18.80
C LEU A 59 14.52 0.22 -18.00
N GLN A 60 15.84 0.33 -17.90
CA GLN A 60 16.49 1.47 -17.25
C GLN A 60 16.19 2.78 -17.98
N GLN A 61 16.20 2.77 -19.31
CA GLN A 61 15.83 3.95 -20.11
C GLN A 61 14.37 4.35 -19.90
N LYS A 62 13.44 3.39 -19.95
CA LYS A 62 12.02 3.65 -19.67
C LYS A 62 11.79 4.22 -18.28
N LEU A 63 12.52 3.72 -17.28
CA LEU A 63 12.42 4.21 -15.91
C LEU A 63 12.91 5.67 -15.84
N HIS A 64 14.01 6.00 -16.53
CA HIS A 64 14.50 7.37 -16.62
C HIS A 64 13.49 8.31 -17.28
N ASP A 65 12.85 7.88 -18.37
CA ASP A 65 11.83 8.67 -19.08
C ASP A 65 10.61 8.92 -18.18
N LEU A 66 10.13 7.90 -17.47
CA LEU A 66 9.02 8.02 -16.50
C LEU A 66 9.38 8.93 -15.32
N GLU A 67 10.63 8.93 -14.87
CA GLU A 67 11.09 9.86 -13.83
C GLU A 67 11.07 11.32 -14.30
N ILE A 68 11.42 11.57 -15.57
CA ILE A 68 11.34 12.91 -16.17
C ILE A 68 9.88 13.36 -16.24
N GLU A 69 8.99 12.50 -16.76
CA GLU A 69 7.56 12.79 -16.83
C GLU A 69 6.97 13.09 -15.45
N LYS A 70 7.30 12.27 -14.44
CA LYS A 70 6.86 12.51 -13.06
C LYS A 70 7.35 13.85 -12.51
N ARG A 71 8.56 14.29 -12.84
CA ARG A 71 9.07 15.62 -12.43
C ARG A 71 8.28 16.74 -13.09
N ASP A 72 7.96 16.62 -14.38
CA ASP A 72 7.18 17.62 -15.10
C ASP A 72 5.76 17.74 -14.55
N LEU A 73 5.07 16.61 -14.36
CA LEU A 73 3.77 16.57 -13.67
C LEU A 73 3.86 17.17 -12.26
N GLY A 74 4.93 16.90 -11.52
CA GLY A 74 5.18 17.51 -10.21
C GLY A 74 5.27 19.04 -10.28
N ALA A 75 5.97 19.57 -11.29
CA ALA A 75 6.06 21.01 -11.53
C ALA A 75 4.68 21.59 -11.90
N GLN A 76 3.94 20.94 -12.80
CA GLN A 76 2.57 21.36 -13.16
C GLN A 76 1.64 21.39 -11.95
N VAL A 77 1.70 20.39 -11.07
CA VAL A 77 0.89 20.34 -9.84
C VAL A 77 1.27 21.49 -8.89
N SER A 78 2.55 21.83 -8.78
CA SER A 78 3.00 22.94 -7.93
C SER A 78 2.52 24.30 -8.46
N GLU A 79 2.55 24.49 -9.78
CA GLU A 79 2.04 25.68 -10.44
C GLU A 79 0.52 25.80 -10.24
N LEU A 80 -0.23 24.72 -10.46
CA LEU A 80 -1.67 24.70 -10.30
C LEU A 80 -2.09 24.97 -8.85
N LYS A 81 -1.31 24.48 -7.87
CA LYS A 81 -1.49 24.82 -6.44
C LYS A 81 -1.24 26.30 -6.17
N SER A 82 -0.21 26.90 -6.76
CA SER A 82 0.04 28.34 -6.62
C SER A 82 -1.08 29.17 -7.23
N GLN A 83 -1.59 28.78 -8.40
CA GLN A 83 -2.74 29.43 -9.03
C GLN A 83 -3.98 29.31 -8.15
N HIS A 84 -4.27 28.12 -7.63
CA HIS A 84 -5.38 27.92 -6.70
C HIS A 84 -5.26 28.79 -5.44
N ASN A 85 -4.07 28.86 -4.84
CA ASN A 85 -3.82 29.71 -3.67
C ASN A 85 -4.03 31.20 -4.01
N GLY A 86 -3.59 31.66 -5.18
CA GLY A 86 -3.84 33.03 -5.65
C GLY A 86 -5.33 33.30 -5.92
N PHE A 87 -6.07 32.32 -6.45
CA PHE A 87 -7.54 32.42 -6.56
C PHE A 87 -8.21 32.50 -5.19
N MET A 88 -7.73 31.74 -4.20
CA MET A 88 -8.25 31.77 -2.82
C MET A 88 -7.94 33.09 -2.12
N GLU A 89 -6.73 33.64 -2.25
CA GLU A 89 -6.38 34.97 -1.72
C GLU A 89 -7.26 36.07 -2.34
N ASN A 90 -7.40 36.05 -3.67
CA ASN A 90 -8.27 37.00 -4.36
C ASN A 90 -9.75 36.82 -3.98
N ALA A 91 -10.23 35.58 -3.83
CA ALA A 91 -11.59 35.32 -3.36
C ALA A 91 -11.81 35.81 -1.92
N TYR A 92 -10.80 35.70 -1.05
CA TYR A 92 -10.84 36.22 0.31
C TYR A 92 -10.87 37.76 0.32
N ASP A 93 -10.06 38.41 -0.52
CA ASP A 93 -10.05 39.88 -0.65
C ASP A 93 -11.36 40.42 -1.24
N ILE A 94 -11.93 39.73 -2.24
CA ILE A 94 -13.25 40.03 -2.79
C ILE A 94 -14.33 39.83 -1.72
N ALA A 95 -14.30 38.71 -0.98
CA ALA A 95 -15.23 38.42 0.10
C ALA A 95 -15.08 39.42 1.27
N ALA A 96 -13.86 39.84 1.61
CA ALA A 96 -13.58 40.85 2.62
C ALA A 96 -14.06 42.25 2.18
N SER A 97 -13.90 42.60 0.90
CA SER A 97 -14.44 43.85 0.33
C SER A 97 -15.98 43.84 0.19
N ALA A 98 -16.57 42.66 0.00
CA ALA A 98 -18.02 42.46 0.02
C ALA A 98 -18.56 42.51 1.47
N ALA A 99 -17.83 41.91 2.42
CA ALA A 99 -18.15 41.91 3.84
C ALA A 99 -17.98 43.30 4.48
N SER A 100 -17.08 44.16 3.97
CA SER A 100 -16.98 45.54 4.43
C SER A 100 -18.20 46.41 4.08
N LYS A 101 -19.12 45.90 3.23
CA LYS A 101 -20.43 46.51 2.96
C LYS A 101 -21.59 45.90 3.75
N SER A 102 -21.39 44.78 4.45
CA SER A 102 -22.40 44.18 5.31
C SER A 102 -21.93 44.21 6.76
N VAL A 103 -22.45 45.20 7.47
CA VAL A 103 -22.36 45.36 8.93
C VAL A 103 -22.54 44.01 9.65
N GLY A 104 -21.55 43.68 10.50
CA GLY A 104 -21.73 42.94 11.75
C GLY A 104 -21.81 41.41 11.70
N SER A 105 -20.74 40.74 12.14
CA SER A 105 -20.85 39.70 13.18
C SER A 105 -19.49 39.42 13.80
N THR A 106 -19.40 39.72 15.09
CA THR A 106 -18.43 39.20 16.06
C THR A 106 -18.62 37.69 16.29
N GLY A 107 -17.54 36.95 16.58
CA GLY A 107 -17.56 35.54 17.05
C GLY A 107 -17.76 34.51 15.94
N SER A 108 -17.29 33.26 16.02
CA SER A 108 -17.04 32.41 17.19
C SER A 108 -16.26 31.16 16.75
N GLU A 109 -15.46 30.58 17.64
CA GLU A 109 -15.09 29.16 17.61
C GLU A 109 -16.38 28.32 17.40
N GLY A 110 -16.56 27.75 16.21
CA GLY A 110 -17.64 26.81 15.93
C GLY A 110 -17.37 25.45 16.57
N PRO A 111 -18.38 24.56 16.70
CA PRO A 111 -18.24 23.28 17.38
C PRO A 111 -17.11 22.47 16.72
N ARG A 112 -16.13 22.01 17.51
CA ARG A 112 -14.91 21.32 17.05
C ARG A 112 -15.16 19.90 16.50
N ASP A 113 -16.43 19.54 16.31
CA ASP A 113 -16.92 18.16 16.28
C ASP A 113 -17.62 17.80 14.96
N GLU A 114 -17.55 18.64 13.94
CA GLU A 114 -18.29 18.42 12.69
C GLU A 114 -17.36 18.44 11.46
N TYR A 115 -16.85 17.26 11.09
CA TYR A 115 -16.08 17.01 9.86
C TYR A 115 -16.98 16.44 8.78
N ASP A 116 -16.61 16.62 7.51
CA ASP A 116 -17.28 15.95 6.39
C ASP A 116 -17.26 14.43 6.58
N VAL A 117 -18.33 13.76 6.14
CA VAL A 117 -18.45 12.30 6.30
C VAL A 117 -17.33 11.53 5.59
N GLU A 118 -16.73 12.10 4.54
CA GLU A 118 -15.56 11.54 3.84
C GLU A 118 -14.24 11.62 4.62
N GLU A 119 -14.19 12.29 5.78
CA GLU A 119 -13.04 12.22 6.69
C GLU A 119 -12.86 10.80 7.26
N ILE A 120 -13.92 9.99 7.27
CA ILE A 120 -13.86 8.60 7.72
C ILE A 120 -13.28 7.72 6.61
N GLU A 121 -12.20 7.01 6.93
CA GLU A 121 -11.55 6.11 5.99
C GLU A 121 -12.53 5.03 5.47
N GLY A 122 -12.47 4.79 4.17
CA GLY A 122 -13.43 3.94 3.45
C GLY A 122 -14.72 4.65 3.00
N ILE A 123 -15.00 5.90 3.40
CA ILE A 123 -16.07 6.72 2.84
C ILE A 123 -15.52 7.59 1.72
N GLY A 124 -15.44 7.03 0.51
CA GLY A 124 -15.11 7.80 -0.69
C GLY A 124 -16.30 8.62 -1.22
N PRO A 125 -16.11 9.45 -2.28
CA PRO A 125 -17.15 10.31 -2.85
C PRO A 125 -18.43 9.56 -3.26
N GLY A 126 -18.30 8.30 -3.66
CA GLY A 126 -19.44 7.43 -4.00
C GLY A 126 -20.36 7.16 -2.80
N PHE A 127 -19.78 6.73 -1.67
CA PHE A 127 -20.55 6.49 -0.44
C PHE A 127 -20.98 7.80 0.22
N GLY A 128 -20.12 8.81 0.24
CA GLY A 128 -20.46 10.15 0.74
C GLY A 128 -21.68 10.73 0.03
N LYS A 129 -21.78 10.63 -1.30
CA LYS A 129 -22.98 11.05 -2.06
C LYS A 129 -24.25 10.31 -1.61
N ARG A 130 -24.14 9.06 -1.20
CA ARG A 130 -25.29 8.23 -0.81
C ARG A 130 -25.73 8.50 0.62
N LEU A 131 -24.78 8.72 1.53
CA LEU A 131 -25.04 9.19 2.88
C LEU A 131 -25.72 10.56 2.89
N ARG A 132 -25.27 11.49 2.02
CA ARG A 132 -25.92 12.80 1.88
C ARG A 132 -27.38 12.73 1.39
N LYS A 133 -27.77 11.68 0.65
CA LYS A 133 -29.19 11.47 0.29
C LYS A 133 -30.06 11.06 1.48
N LEU A 134 -29.44 10.66 2.59
CA LEU A 134 -30.07 10.38 3.87
C LEU A 134 -29.91 11.55 4.85
N ASP A 135 -29.53 12.72 4.36
CA ASP A 135 -29.19 13.92 5.14
C ASP A 135 -28.02 13.72 6.14
N ILE A 136 -27.16 12.73 5.87
CA ILE A 136 -25.93 12.47 6.64
C ILE A 136 -24.76 13.10 5.89
N ASN A 137 -24.35 14.28 6.32
CA ASN A 137 -23.28 15.07 5.70
C ASN A 137 -21.98 15.01 6.50
N THR A 138 -22.06 14.76 7.80
CA THR A 138 -20.96 14.94 8.73
C THR A 138 -20.70 13.68 9.57
N THR A 139 -19.49 13.57 10.13
CA THR A 139 -19.11 12.45 11.00
C THR A 139 -20.03 12.35 12.23
N LEU A 140 -20.38 13.50 12.83
CA LEU A 140 -21.31 13.56 13.97
C LEU A 140 -22.73 13.11 13.58
N GLN A 141 -23.23 13.56 12.42
CA GLN A 141 -24.53 13.13 11.91
C GLN A 141 -24.55 11.62 11.67
N LEU A 142 -23.47 11.05 11.12
CA LEU A 142 -23.36 9.61 10.92
C LEU A 142 -23.42 8.86 12.25
N LEU A 143 -22.64 9.29 13.25
CA LEU A 143 -22.63 8.70 14.59
C LEU A 143 -24.03 8.73 15.24
N GLN A 144 -24.71 9.87 15.19
CA GLN A 144 -26.07 10.03 15.72
C GLN A 144 -27.10 9.18 14.97
N ALA A 145 -26.93 9.04 13.66
CA ALA A 145 -27.79 8.21 12.83
C ALA A 145 -27.58 6.72 13.09
N GLY A 146 -26.41 6.27 13.54
CA GLY A 146 -26.08 4.85 13.72
C GLY A 146 -25.87 4.38 15.16
N THR A 147 -26.49 5.03 16.15
CA THR A 147 -26.29 4.73 17.59
C THR A 147 -26.62 3.30 17.98
N THR A 148 -27.60 2.65 17.33
CA THR A 148 -28.04 1.27 17.63
C THR A 148 -27.78 0.33 16.46
N GLU A 149 -27.73 -0.98 16.74
CA GLU A 149 -27.57 -2.00 15.70
C GLU A 149 -28.66 -1.93 14.62
N ALA A 150 -29.93 -1.75 15.02
CA ALA A 150 -31.03 -1.61 14.08
C ALA A 150 -30.83 -0.41 13.13
N LYS A 151 -30.43 0.75 13.66
CA LYS A 151 -30.16 1.93 12.86
C LYS A 151 -28.98 1.74 11.89
N ARG A 152 -27.91 1.05 12.33
CA ARG A 152 -26.78 0.70 11.45
C ARG A 152 -27.22 -0.19 10.30
N GLN A 153 -28.12 -1.15 10.56
CA GLN A 153 -28.69 -1.99 9.50
C GLN A 153 -29.53 -1.19 8.51
N ASP A 154 -30.27 -0.18 8.97
CA ASP A 154 -31.07 0.68 8.10
C ASP A 154 -30.20 1.57 7.22
N ILE A 155 -29.10 2.12 7.77
CA ILE A 155 -28.08 2.83 6.99
C ILE A 155 -27.45 1.87 5.97
N ALA A 156 -27.06 0.66 6.39
CA ALA A 156 -26.42 -0.32 5.53
C ALA A 156 -27.29 -0.72 4.33
N LYS A 157 -28.60 -0.93 4.55
CA LYS A 157 -29.56 -1.19 3.47
C LYS A 157 -29.72 0.01 2.53
N SER A 158 -29.87 1.21 3.10
CA SER A 158 -30.08 2.46 2.34
C SER A 158 -28.85 2.82 1.49
N VAL A 159 -27.68 2.52 2.05
CA VAL A 159 -26.37 2.69 1.43
C VAL A 159 -25.86 1.34 0.89
N ASP A 160 -26.70 0.36 0.57
CA ASP A 160 -26.36 -0.89 -0.16
C ASP A 160 -24.94 -1.42 0.11
N ILE A 161 -24.63 -1.63 1.39
CA ILE A 161 -23.36 -2.15 1.90
C ILE A 161 -23.64 -3.07 3.09
N GLU A 162 -22.63 -3.83 3.50
CA GLU A 162 -22.75 -4.71 4.65
C GLU A 162 -22.77 -3.95 5.97
N ALA A 163 -23.59 -4.41 6.92
CA ALA A 163 -23.76 -3.76 8.22
C ALA A 163 -22.46 -3.63 9.02
N PHE A 164 -21.52 -4.57 8.85
CA PHE A 164 -20.23 -4.49 9.53
C PHE A 164 -19.39 -3.30 9.04
N VAL A 165 -19.52 -2.90 7.76
CA VAL A 165 -18.82 -1.73 7.22
C VAL A 165 -19.34 -0.46 7.87
N VAL A 166 -20.67 -0.33 8.01
CA VAL A 166 -21.30 0.78 8.74
C VAL A 166 -20.86 0.78 10.21
N LYS A 167 -20.77 -0.39 10.86
CA LYS A 167 -20.25 -0.49 12.24
C LYS A 167 -18.83 0.12 12.34
N LYS A 168 -17.94 -0.17 11.38
CA LYS A 168 -16.60 0.43 11.35
C LYS A 168 -16.65 1.95 11.17
N TRP A 169 -17.50 2.46 10.29
CA TRP A 169 -17.66 3.90 10.09
C TRP A 169 -18.16 4.61 11.35
N ILE A 170 -19.14 4.02 12.05
CA ILE A 170 -19.66 4.56 13.31
C ILE A 170 -18.59 4.56 14.40
N SER A 171 -17.81 3.49 14.49
CA SER A 171 -16.67 3.40 15.40
C SER A 171 -15.63 4.50 15.16
N MET A 172 -15.23 4.71 13.90
CA MET A 172 -14.30 5.79 13.55
C MET A 172 -14.91 7.18 13.79
N ALA A 173 -16.19 7.36 13.50
CA ALA A 173 -16.91 8.61 13.78
C ALA A 173 -16.90 8.94 15.29
N ASP A 174 -17.04 7.95 16.15
CA ASP A 174 -16.96 8.13 17.60
C ASP A 174 -15.55 8.49 18.06
N LEU A 175 -14.52 7.85 17.50
CA LEU A 175 -13.11 8.15 17.81
C LEU A 175 -12.67 9.54 17.34
N ILE A 176 -13.18 10.03 16.20
CA ILE A 176 -12.86 11.37 15.66
C ILE A 176 -13.30 12.51 16.59
N ARG A 177 -14.24 12.25 17.51
CA ARG A 177 -14.64 13.22 18.55
C ARG A 177 -13.50 13.56 19.50
N VAL A 178 -12.52 12.68 19.65
CA VAL A 178 -11.37 12.91 20.51
C VAL A 178 -10.41 13.91 19.82
N PRO A 179 -10.08 15.04 20.47
CA PRO A 179 -9.12 15.99 19.93
C PRO A 179 -7.80 15.34 19.51
N GLY A 180 -7.33 15.68 18.31
CA GLY A 180 -6.10 15.13 17.74
C GLY A 180 -6.29 13.82 16.95
N ILE A 181 -7.48 13.23 16.95
CA ILE A 181 -7.80 12.05 16.13
C ILE A 181 -8.51 12.49 14.84
N ARG A 182 -8.06 11.91 13.72
CA ARG A 182 -8.56 12.14 12.34
C ARG A 182 -8.68 10.80 11.62
N GLY A 183 -9.17 10.78 10.38
CA GLY A 183 -9.49 9.55 9.62
C GLY A 183 -8.46 8.42 9.78
N GLN A 184 -7.20 8.68 9.43
CA GLN A 184 -6.14 7.66 9.47
C GLN A 184 -5.85 7.11 10.87
N PHE A 185 -5.85 7.96 11.90
CA PHE A 185 -5.63 7.49 13.26
C PHE A 185 -6.87 6.81 13.85
N ALA A 186 -8.07 7.24 13.46
CA ALA A 186 -9.32 6.57 13.82
C ALA A 186 -9.36 5.15 13.22
N GLU A 187 -8.98 4.99 11.95
CA GLU A 187 -8.85 3.66 11.33
C GLU A 187 -7.80 2.81 12.07
N LEU A 188 -6.61 3.36 12.31
CA LEU A 188 -5.54 2.62 13.00
C LEU A 188 -5.97 2.17 14.42
N LEU A 189 -6.70 3.00 15.15
CA LEU A 189 -7.27 2.65 16.46
C LEU A 189 -8.35 1.56 16.34
N GLN A 190 -9.24 1.69 15.36
CA GLN A 190 -10.31 0.73 15.07
C GLN A 190 -9.73 -0.66 14.78
N VAL A 191 -8.73 -0.76 13.88
CA VAL A 191 -8.08 -2.03 13.57
C VAL A 191 -7.21 -2.53 14.72
N SER A 192 -6.74 -1.63 15.59
CA SER A 192 -6.10 -1.96 16.86
C SER A 192 -7.11 -2.43 17.92
N GLY A 193 -8.39 -2.58 17.58
CA GLY A 193 -9.43 -3.13 18.42
C GLY A 193 -10.10 -2.12 19.36
N VAL A 194 -9.84 -0.83 19.19
CA VAL A 194 -10.53 0.23 19.94
C VAL A 194 -11.75 0.67 19.14
N GLU A 195 -12.94 0.30 19.60
CA GLU A 195 -14.18 0.51 18.81
C GLU A 195 -14.96 1.78 19.18
N SER A 196 -14.60 2.49 20.27
CA SER A 196 -15.33 3.68 20.74
C SER A 196 -14.44 4.58 21.62
N ALA A 197 -14.86 5.83 21.82
CA ALA A 197 -14.17 6.77 22.71
C ALA A 197 -14.13 6.28 24.18
N PRO A 198 -15.22 5.74 24.78
CA PRO A 198 -15.13 5.12 26.10
C PRO A 198 -14.15 3.95 26.15
N HIS A 199 -14.12 3.10 25.11
CA HIS A 199 -13.16 1.99 25.08
C HIS A 199 -11.72 2.50 24.99
N LEU A 200 -11.47 3.61 24.27
CA LEU A 200 -10.17 4.28 24.23
C LEU A 200 -9.75 4.78 25.62
N ALA A 201 -10.67 5.40 26.37
CA ALA A 201 -10.41 5.93 27.71
C ALA A 201 -9.95 4.87 28.73
N GLU A 202 -10.27 3.60 28.48
CA GLU A 202 -9.91 2.45 29.33
C GLU A 202 -8.58 1.78 28.94
N GLN A 203 -7.94 2.21 27.85
CA GLN A 203 -6.71 1.58 27.36
C GLN A 203 -5.47 1.97 28.17
N ASP A 204 -4.46 1.11 28.12
CA ASP A 204 -3.10 1.44 28.53
C ASP A 204 -2.31 2.02 27.34
N ALA A 205 -1.74 3.21 27.52
CA ALA A 205 -1.08 3.95 26.44
C ALA A 205 0.11 3.20 25.83
N ALA A 206 0.94 2.56 26.66
CA ALA A 206 2.13 1.85 26.20
C ALA A 206 1.77 0.58 25.43
N ILE A 207 0.79 -0.19 25.92
CA ILE A 207 0.28 -1.39 25.27
C ILE A 207 -0.39 -1.03 23.94
N LEU A 208 -1.26 -0.02 23.92
CA LEU A 208 -1.97 0.41 22.73
C LEU A 208 -1.01 0.95 21.67
N CYS A 209 -0.06 1.82 22.06
CA CYS A 209 0.95 2.36 21.14
C CYS A 209 1.78 1.25 20.49
N THR A 210 2.19 0.23 21.27
CA THR A 210 2.92 -0.93 20.75
C THR A 210 2.07 -1.70 19.73
N LYS A 211 0.78 -1.91 20.02
CA LYS A 211 -0.16 -2.60 19.13
C LYS A 211 -0.37 -1.83 17.83
N MET A 212 -0.67 -0.53 17.92
CA MET A 212 -0.84 0.35 16.77
C MET A 212 0.41 0.39 15.90
N THR A 213 1.60 0.47 16.51
CA THR A 213 2.87 0.47 15.79
C THR A 213 3.07 -0.83 15.00
N LYS A 214 2.79 -1.98 15.62
CA LYS A 214 2.90 -3.29 14.96
C LYS A 214 1.93 -3.43 13.79
N ILE A 215 0.67 -3.02 13.97
CA ILE A 215 -0.34 -3.09 12.91
C ILE A 215 0.02 -2.13 11.78
N ASN A 216 0.42 -0.89 12.09
CA ASN A 216 0.78 0.08 11.08
C ASN A 216 2.03 -0.31 10.28
N ALA A 217 2.99 -1.02 10.91
CA ALA A 217 4.13 -1.58 10.20
C ALA A 217 3.76 -2.68 9.21
N ALA A 218 2.64 -3.38 9.44
CA ALA A 218 2.16 -4.45 8.56
C ALA A 218 1.18 -3.95 7.48
N GLU A 219 0.32 -2.99 7.81
CA GLU A 219 -0.83 -2.59 6.99
C GLU A 219 -0.76 -1.15 6.45
N HIS A 220 0.15 -0.30 6.99
CA HIS A 220 0.43 1.06 6.50
C HIS A 220 -0.78 2.03 6.48
N HIS A 221 -1.62 2.00 7.52
CA HIS A 221 -2.76 2.92 7.71
C HIS A 221 -2.35 4.39 7.83
N THR A 222 -1.27 4.68 8.56
CA THR A 222 -0.76 6.05 8.75
C THR A 222 0.68 6.17 8.26
N ARG A 223 1.02 7.34 7.70
CA ARG A 223 2.41 7.65 7.31
C ARG A 223 3.34 7.82 8.50
N THR A 224 2.81 8.32 9.61
CA THR A 224 3.55 8.60 10.84
C THR A 224 3.14 7.62 11.93
N GLN A 225 4.10 7.04 12.63
CA GLN A 225 3.81 6.19 13.77
C GLN A 225 3.30 7.01 14.96
N PRO A 226 2.28 6.54 15.69
CA PRO A 226 1.86 7.19 16.91
C PRO A 226 2.98 7.12 17.96
N THR A 227 3.09 8.16 18.78
CA THR A 227 3.97 8.12 19.97
C THR A 227 3.14 7.80 21.20
N GLU A 228 3.75 7.22 22.23
CA GLU A 228 3.07 6.93 23.49
C GLU A 228 2.45 8.19 24.12
N ALA A 229 3.12 9.33 24.02
CA ALA A 229 2.61 10.61 24.51
C ALA A 229 1.33 11.05 23.79
N MET A 230 1.29 10.92 22.45
CA MET A 230 0.07 11.20 21.67
C MET A 230 -1.08 10.29 22.08
N VAL A 231 -0.80 8.99 22.24
CA VAL A 231 -1.82 8.01 22.64
C VAL A 231 -2.33 8.30 24.05
N ALA A 232 -1.44 8.66 24.99
CA ALA A 232 -1.81 9.05 26.34
C ALA A 232 -2.72 10.30 26.34
N GLU A 233 -2.40 11.32 25.52
CA GLU A 233 -3.25 12.50 25.37
C GLU A 233 -4.65 12.15 24.83
N TRP A 234 -4.73 11.27 23.83
CA TRP A 234 -6.02 10.80 23.33
C TRP A 234 -6.84 10.05 24.38
N ILE A 235 -6.19 9.21 25.19
CA ILE A 235 -6.83 8.46 26.28
C ILE A 235 -7.38 9.44 27.34
N GLU A 236 -6.61 10.45 27.74
CA GLU A 236 -7.09 11.47 28.69
C GLU A 236 -8.27 12.26 28.13
N ASN A 237 -8.18 12.74 26.89
CA ASN A 237 -9.27 13.48 26.25
C ASN A 237 -10.53 12.62 26.05
N ALA A 238 -10.38 11.32 25.87
CA ALA A 238 -11.51 10.41 25.69
C ALA A 238 -12.31 10.19 26.99
N LYS A 239 -11.72 10.40 28.17
CA LYS A 239 -12.42 10.25 29.47
C LYS A 239 -13.54 11.28 29.66
N ASP A 240 -13.42 12.44 29.01
CA ASP A 240 -14.43 13.51 29.09
C ASP A 240 -15.60 13.28 28.12
N LEU A 241 -15.52 12.28 27.23
CA LEU A 241 -16.55 11.98 26.25
C LEU A 241 -17.56 10.97 26.78
N THR A 242 -18.84 11.31 26.63
CA THR A 242 -19.93 10.39 26.94
C THR A 242 -20.08 9.30 25.87
N ALA A 243 -20.47 8.11 26.32
CA ALA A 243 -20.84 6.99 25.44
C ALA A 243 -22.06 7.35 24.61
N VAL A 244 -21.96 7.20 23.28
CA VAL A 244 -23.03 7.50 22.31
C VAL A 244 -23.56 6.23 21.64
N ILE A 245 -22.69 5.24 21.42
CA ILE A 245 -23.05 3.96 20.79
C ILE A 245 -23.73 3.08 21.84
N THR A 246 -24.87 2.50 21.48
CA THR A 246 -25.60 1.51 22.26
C THR A 246 -25.69 0.21 21.47
N ASP A 247 -25.24 -0.89 22.08
CA ASP A 247 -25.31 -2.23 21.48
C ASP A 247 -26.69 -2.88 21.65
#